data_AF-A0A1H3N0Q7-F1
#
_entry.id   AF-A0A1H3N0Q7-F1
#
_cell.length_a   1.000
_cell.length_b   1.000
_cell.length_c   1.000
_cell.angle_alpha   90.00
_cell.angle_beta   90.00
_cell.angle_gamma   90.00
#
_symmetry.space_group_name_H-M   'P 1'
#
loop_
_entity.id
_entity.type
_entity.pdbx_description
1 polymer ?
#
loop_
_entity_poly.entity_id
_entity_poly.type
_entity_poly.pdbx_seq_one_letter_code
_entity_poly.pdbx_strand_id
1 'polypeptide(L)'
;MKTFIFDCINGDALIDELDDYVDYWTEHGEQLGCSLREYLGMSVKEYGYFLVDEDYLADIIYAQEHQLDIDDVIRDAENNLPMAARAEKADQTKKIQDWLNDIEDK
;
A
#
# COMPACT_ATOMS: atom_id res chain seq x y z
N MET A 1 -5.67 -5.29 16.82
CA MET A 1 -4.59 -5.97 16.10
C MET A 1 -3.57 -4.89 15.78
N LYS A 2 -2.31 -5.07 16.14
CA LYS A 2 -1.24 -4.17 15.65
C LYS A 2 -0.90 -4.66 14.24
N THR A 3 -0.89 -3.75 13.27
CA THR A 3 -0.59 -4.03 11.87
C THR A 3 0.73 -3.36 11.52
N PHE A 4 1.39 -3.81 10.45
CA PHE A 4 2.65 -3.20 10.00
C PHE A 4 2.54 -1.68 9.84
N ILE A 5 1.49 -1.20 9.15
CA ILE A 5 1.25 0.24 8.95
C ILE A 5 1.04 0.96 10.29
N PHE A 6 0.33 0.34 11.25
CA PHE A 6 0.16 0.91 12.57
C PHE A 6 1.50 1.02 13.32
N ASP A 7 2.34 0.00 13.25
CA ASP A 7 3.65 0.00 13.89
C ASP A 7 4.58 1.05 13.24
N CYS A 8 4.53 1.22 11.92
CA CYS A 8 5.23 2.29 11.21
C CYS A 8 4.83 3.68 11.68
N ILE A 9 3.52 3.94 11.82
CA ILE A 9 3.01 5.26 12.28
C ILE A 9 3.45 5.56 13.72
N ASN A 10 3.54 4.53 14.57
CA ASN A 10 3.98 4.71 15.96
C ASN A 10 5.52 4.76 16.11
N GLY A 11 6.26 4.49 15.03
CA GLY A 11 7.72 4.35 15.08
C GLY A 11 8.19 3.07 15.77
N ASP A 12 7.30 2.08 15.90
CA ASP A 12 7.60 0.73 16.41
C ASP A 12 8.22 -0.16 15.31
N ALA A 13 8.10 0.22 14.02
CA ALA A 13 8.69 -0.46 12.86
C ALA A 13 9.15 0.54 11.79
N LEU A 14 10.08 0.12 10.94
CA LEU A 14 10.55 0.84 9.75
C LEU A 14 9.99 0.24 8.46
N ILE A 15 9.93 1.05 7.40
CA ILE A 15 9.51 0.62 6.06
C ILE A 15 10.37 -0.56 5.57
N ASP A 16 11.68 -0.51 5.82
CA ASP A 16 12.63 -1.55 5.43
C ASP A 16 12.41 -2.90 6.14
N GLU A 17 11.64 -2.93 7.23
CA GLU A 17 11.30 -4.15 7.97
C GLU A 17 10.06 -4.85 7.39
N LEU A 18 9.51 -4.36 6.27
CA LEU A 18 8.35 -4.96 5.60
C LEU A 18 8.58 -6.45 5.29
N ASP A 19 9.77 -6.80 4.79
CA ASP A 19 10.11 -8.19 4.44
C ASP A 19 10.00 -9.12 5.66
N ASP A 20 10.43 -8.65 6.84
CA ASP A 20 10.32 -9.43 8.09
C ASP A 20 8.85 -9.68 8.47
N TYR A 21 7.96 -8.71 8.23
CA TYR A 21 6.53 -8.88 8.45
C TYR A 21 5.90 -9.84 7.42
N VAL A 22 6.31 -9.77 6.16
CA VAL A 22 5.83 -10.69 5.11
C VAL A 22 6.30 -12.11 5.38
N ASP A 23 7.55 -12.30 5.79
CA ASP A 23 8.10 -13.59 6.17
C ASP A 23 7.38 -14.16 7.40
N TYR A 24 7.16 -13.33 8.42
CA TYR A 24 6.41 -13.74 9.60
C TYR A 24 5.00 -14.20 9.25
N TRP A 25 4.29 -13.44 8.40
CA TRP A 25 2.95 -13.83 7.92
C TRP A 25 3.01 -15.07 7.04
N THR A 26 4.04 -15.27 6.24
CA THR A 26 4.19 -16.47 5.42
C THR A 26 4.34 -17.72 6.27
N GLU A 27 5.07 -17.64 7.39
CA GLU A 27 5.27 -18.75 8.32
C GLU A 27 4.07 -19.00 9.26
N HIS A 28 3.36 -17.94 9.66
CA HIS A 28 2.34 -17.99 10.72
C HIS A 28 0.93 -17.59 10.26
N GLY A 29 0.73 -17.28 8.98
CA GLY A 29 -0.49 -16.67 8.43
C GLY A 29 -1.75 -17.50 8.65
N GLU A 30 -1.65 -18.83 8.55
CA GLU A 30 -2.76 -19.73 8.85
C GLU A 30 -3.24 -19.64 10.31
N GLN A 31 -2.34 -19.30 11.23
CA GLN A 31 -2.63 -19.18 12.68
C GLN A 31 -3.17 -17.80 13.03
N LEU A 32 -2.74 -16.76 12.27
CA LEU A 32 -3.23 -15.39 12.40
C LEU A 32 -4.69 -15.27 11.93
N GLY A 33 -5.11 -16.12 10.99
CA GLY A 33 -6.49 -16.15 10.50
C GLY A 33 -6.89 -14.89 9.73
N CYS A 34 -5.92 -14.18 9.16
CA CYS A 34 -6.12 -12.98 8.37
C CYS A 34 -5.28 -13.04 7.08
N SER A 35 -5.73 -12.32 6.06
CA SER A 35 -4.97 -12.12 4.83
C SER A 35 -3.73 -11.24 5.05
N LEU A 36 -2.72 -11.35 4.18
CA LEU A 36 -1.53 -10.50 4.24
C LEU A 36 -1.90 -9.01 4.24
N ARG A 37 -2.87 -8.62 3.40
CA ARG A 37 -3.43 -7.26 3.37
C ARG A 37 -3.90 -6.79 4.74
N GLU A 38 -4.66 -7.63 5.45
CA GLU A 38 -5.20 -7.31 6.78
C GLU A 38 -4.09 -7.28 7.84
N TYR A 39 -3.09 -8.14 7.71
CA TYR A 39 -1.92 -8.16 8.59
C TYR A 39 -1.04 -6.92 8.43
N LEU A 40 -0.82 -6.48 7.18
CA LEU A 40 -0.13 -5.22 6.89
C LEU A 40 -0.97 -4.00 7.30
N GLY A 41 -2.30 -4.14 7.34
CA GLY A 41 -3.22 -3.07 7.75
C GLY A 41 -3.64 -2.16 6.61
N MET A 42 -3.68 -2.69 5.39
CA MET A 42 -4.05 -1.94 4.19
C MET A 42 -5.50 -2.22 3.77
N SER A 43 -6.16 -1.21 3.21
CA SER A 43 -7.37 -1.40 2.40
C SER A 43 -7.04 -2.14 1.10
N VAL A 44 -8.08 -2.63 0.40
CA VAL A 44 -7.90 -3.29 -0.91
C VAL A 44 -7.24 -2.35 -1.92
N LYS A 45 -7.60 -1.06 -1.87
CA LYS A 45 -7.06 -0.02 -2.74
C LYS A 45 -5.58 0.24 -2.48
N GLU A 46 -5.21 0.50 -1.22
CA GLU A 46 -3.81 0.70 -0.82
C GLU A 46 -2.95 -0.53 -1.15
N TYR A 47 -3.48 -1.73 -0.90
CA TYR A 47 -2.79 -2.97 -1.25
C TYR A 47 -2.59 -3.11 -2.77
N GLY A 48 -3.52 -2.62 -3.58
CA GLY A 48 -3.37 -2.57 -5.04
C GLY A 48 -2.21 -1.68 -5.48
N TYR A 49 -2.06 -0.50 -4.87
CA TYR A 49 -0.91 0.39 -5.13
C TYR A 49 0.40 -0.29 -4.72
N PHE A 50 0.44 -0.85 -3.51
CA PHE A 50 1.60 -1.57 -3.01
C PHE A 50 2.05 -2.73 -3.90
N LEU A 51 1.11 -3.52 -4.45
CA LEU A 51 1.44 -4.62 -5.35
C LEU A 51 2.03 -4.18 -6.70
N VAL A 52 1.75 -2.96 -7.14
CA VAL A 52 2.28 -2.43 -8.39
C VAL A 52 3.65 -1.80 -8.19
N ASP A 53 3.83 -1.10 -7.09
CA ASP A 53 5.11 -0.49 -6.74
C ASP A 53 5.23 -0.36 -5.21
N GLU A 54 6.31 -0.89 -4.65
CA GLU A 54 6.60 -0.81 -3.21
C GLU A 54 6.88 0.63 -2.76
N ASP A 55 7.28 1.52 -3.69
CA ASP A 55 7.51 2.94 -3.40
C ASP A 55 6.24 3.65 -2.90
N TYR A 56 5.03 3.15 -3.22
CA TYR A 56 3.78 3.70 -2.69
C TYR A 56 3.58 3.43 -1.19
N LEU A 57 4.41 2.58 -0.57
CA LEU A 57 4.29 2.25 0.85
C LEU A 57 4.41 3.50 1.74
N ALA A 58 5.32 4.42 1.40
CA ALA A 58 5.45 5.69 2.11
C ALA A 58 4.19 6.56 1.98
N ASP A 59 3.59 6.61 0.78
CA ASP A 59 2.35 7.34 0.53
C ASP A 59 1.16 6.72 1.28
N ILE A 60 1.11 5.39 1.40
CA ILE A 60 0.09 4.65 2.16
C ILE A 60 0.19 4.96 3.65
N ILE A 61 1.40 4.93 4.22
CA ILE A 61 1.62 5.27 5.63
C ILE A 61 1.19 6.72 5.89
N TYR A 62 1.58 7.64 5.01
CA TYR A 62 1.20 9.05 5.10
C TYR A 62 -0.33 9.24 5.01
N ALA A 63 -0.99 8.57 4.07
CA ALA A 63 -2.45 8.64 3.93
C ALA A 63 -3.17 8.15 5.20
N GLN A 64 -2.69 7.06 5.81
CA GLN A 64 -3.26 6.50 7.03
C GLN A 64 -3.01 7.39 8.25
N GLU A 65 -1.80 7.92 8.43
CA GLU A 65 -1.45 8.83 9.53
C GLU A 65 -2.33 10.09 9.51
N HIS A 66 -2.58 10.63 8.32
CA HIS A 66 -3.35 11.86 8.12
C HIS A 66 -4.83 11.65 7.81
N GLN A 67 -5.30 10.39 7.73
CA GLN A 67 -6.68 10.02 7.37
C GLN A 67 -7.12 10.62 6.02
N LEU A 68 -6.24 10.56 5.03
CA LEU A 68 -6.47 11.04 3.66
C LEU A 68 -6.85 9.88 2.73
N ASP A 69 -7.51 10.20 1.61
CA ASP A 69 -7.71 9.22 0.55
C ASP A 69 -6.40 9.01 -0.23
N ILE A 70 -5.99 7.76 -0.39
CA ILE A 70 -4.73 7.39 -1.05
C ILE A 70 -4.68 7.87 -2.51
N ASP A 71 -5.81 7.94 -3.23
CA ASP A 71 -5.83 8.44 -4.60
C ASP A 71 -5.51 9.93 -4.66
N ASP A 72 -5.90 10.70 -3.65
CA ASP A 72 -5.59 12.13 -3.57
C ASP A 72 -4.13 12.33 -3.20
N VAL A 73 -3.59 11.55 -2.25
CA VAL A 73 -2.16 11.58 -1.88
C VAL A 73 -1.27 11.24 -3.09
N ILE A 74 -1.58 10.16 -3.80
CA ILE A 74 -0.81 9.73 -4.97
C ILE A 74 -0.92 10.75 -6.10
N ARG A 75 -2.12 11.27 -6.37
CA ARG A 75 -2.29 12.30 -7.41
C ARG A 75 -1.49 13.56 -7.10
N ASP A 76 -1.44 13.99 -5.84
CA ASP A 76 -0.66 15.15 -5.44
C ASP A 76 0.85 14.87 -5.52
N ALA A 77 1.30 13.67 -5.15
CA ALA A 77 2.68 13.24 -5.31
C ALA A 77 3.09 13.22 -6.79
N GLU A 78 2.28 12.59 -7.66
CA GLU A 78 2.47 12.56 -9.10
C GLU A 78 2.50 13.97 -9.70
N ASN A 79 1.61 14.86 -9.26
CA ASN A 79 1.54 16.21 -9.80
C ASN A 79 2.82 17.04 -9.58
N ASN A 80 3.59 16.71 -8.56
CA ASN A 80 4.85 17.36 -8.22
C ASN A 80 6.09 16.74 -8.90
N LEU A 81 5.94 15.63 -9.62
CA LEU A 81 7.04 14.96 -10.31
C LEU A 81 7.41 15.63 -11.65
N PRO A 82 8.66 15.43 -12.15
CA PRO A 82 9.02 15.78 -13.53
C PRO A 82 8.13 15.07 -14.56
N MET A 83 7.87 15.72 -15.70
CA MET A 83 6.95 15.19 -16.74
C MET A 83 7.24 13.75 -17.19
N ALA A 84 8.52 13.34 -17.28
CA ALA A 84 8.88 11.99 -17.67
C ALA A 84 8.47 10.94 -16.62
N ALA A 85 8.70 11.20 -15.33
CA ALA A 85 8.29 10.32 -14.23
C ALA A 85 6.76 10.26 -14.08
N ARG A 86 6.07 11.36 -14.41
CA ARG A 86 4.59 11.41 -14.40
C ARG A 86 3.96 10.50 -15.45
N ALA A 87 4.54 10.43 -16.64
CA ALA A 87 4.01 9.57 -17.70
C ALA A 87 4.10 8.08 -17.30
N GLU A 88 5.21 7.68 -16.68
CA GLU A 88 5.43 6.31 -16.21
C GLU A 88 4.47 5.93 -15.07
N LYS A 89 4.32 6.80 -14.05
CA LYS A 89 3.37 6.56 -12.95
C LYS A 89 1.91 6.54 -13.42
N ALA A 90 1.53 7.39 -14.38
CA ALA A 90 0.18 7.37 -14.94
C ALA A 90 -0.18 6.02 -15.60
N ASP A 91 0.78 5.37 -16.27
CA ASP A 91 0.58 4.02 -16.84
C ASP A 91 0.42 2.94 -15.74
N GLN A 92 1.14 3.07 -14.62
CA GLN A 92 0.99 2.19 -13.45
C GLN A 92 -0.39 2.38 -12.79
N THR A 93 -0.80 3.62 -12.52
CA THR A 93 -2.09 3.97 -11.91
C THR A 93 -3.26 3.42 -12.72
N LYS A 94 -3.17 3.45 -14.05
CA LYS A 94 -4.19 2.86 -14.92
C LYS A 94 -4.32 1.35 -14.74
N LYS A 95 -3.21 0.61 -14.59
CA LYS A 95 -3.24 -0.84 -14.34
C LYS A 95 -3.95 -1.18 -13.02
N ILE A 96 -3.78 -0.34 -12.01
CA ILE A 96 -4.41 -0.51 -10.69
C ILE A 96 -5.93 -0.31 -10.81
N GLN A 97 -6.35 0.74 -11.53
CA GLN A 97 -7.77 0.98 -11.80
C GLN A 97 -8.41 -0.18 -12.56
N ASP A 98 -7.74 -0.69 -13.59
CA ASP A 98 -8.22 -1.85 -14.35
C ASP A 98 -8.32 -3.11 -13.46
N TRP A 99 -7.33 -3.32 -12.58
CA TRP A 99 -7.35 -4.43 -11.62
C TRP A 99 -8.50 -4.31 -10.61
N LEU A 100 -8.69 -3.14 -9.98
CA LEU A 100 -9.77 -2.91 -9.01
C LEU A 100 -11.16 -3.20 -9.62
N ASN A 101 -11.40 -2.73 -10.84
CA ASN A 101 -12.66 -2.97 -11.55
C ASN A 101 -12.89 -4.47 -11.81
N ASP A 102 -11.85 -5.26 -12.13
CA ASP A 102 -11.97 -6.72 -12.36
C ASP A 102 -12.29 -7.51 -11.08
N ILE A 103 -11.98 -6.97 -9.90
CA ILE A 103 -12.29 -7.60 -8.62
C ILE A 103 -13.71 -7.24 -8.17
N GLU A 104 -14.18 -6.01 -8.44
CA GLU A 104 -15.55 -5.58 -8.11
C GLU A 104 -16.62 -6.25 -8.97
N ASP A 105 -16.29 -6.68 -10.20
CA ASP A 105 -17.19 -7.42 -11.10
C ASP A 105 -17.28 -8.95 -10.79
N LYS A 106 -16.58 -9.44 -9.75
CA LYS A 106 -16.57 -10.85 -9.33
C LYS A 106 -17.30 -11.08 -7.99
#